data_AF-F4YDW0-F1
#
_entry.id   AF-F4YDW0-F1
#
_cell.length_a   1.000
_cell.length_b   1.000
_cell.length_c   1.000
_cell.angle_alpha   90.00
_cell.angle_beta   90.00
_cell.angle_gamma   90.00
#
_symmetry.space_group_name_H-M   'P 1'
#
loop_
_entity.id
_entity.type
_entity.pdbx_description
1 polymer ?
#
loop_
_entity_poly.entity_id
_entity_poly.type
_entity_poly.pdbx_seq_one_letter_code
_entity_poly.pdbx_strand_id
1 'polypeptide(L)'
;EVKTEKRPNLVDRQASTVEYLPGMLHSNCPKGLLPKFSSWSLVKLGPAKSYNFHTGLDQQGFIPGTNYLMPWDIVIRTRAEDEGDLDTNSWPAPNKAIPGKRSAVVMGRGRRRDDIARAFVGFEYEDSRGRRFMCSGPDKVMKVMGSGPKESALKALNSDMPLYILSSSQGRGLKPHYAQLMRLFVVV
;
A
#
# COMPACT_ATOMS: atom_id res chain seq x y z
N GLU A 1 -21.86 15.24 -54.35
CA GLU A 1 -20.95 15.43 -53.21
C GLU A 1 -21.62 14.83 -51.98
N VAL A 2 -21.25 13.60 -51.59
CA VAL A 2 -21.92 12.86 -50.51
C VAL A 2 -21.09 13.01 -49.24
N LYS A 3 -21.67 13.66 -48.23
CA LYS A 3 -21.07 13.92 -46.93
C LYS A 3 -20.85 12.59 -46.20
N THR A 4 -19.60 12.21 -46.01
CA THR A 4 -19.20 11.01 -45.25
C THR A 4 -19.56 11.19 -43.78
N GLU A 5 -20.59 10.48 -43.31
CA GLU A 5 -20.92 10.40 -41.89
C GLU A 5 -19.80 9.63 -41.16
N LYS A 6 -19.09 10.31 -40.25
CA LYS A 6 -18.11 9.68 -39.37
C LYS A 6 -18.87 8.74 -38.44
N ARG A 7 -18.59 7.43 -38.54
CA ARG A 7 -19.01 6.42 -37.55
C ARG A 7 -18.62 6.92 -36.15
N PRO A 8 -19.53 6.87 -35.16
CA PRO A 8 -19.17 7.20 -33.79
C PRO A 8 -18.06 6.25 -33.31
N ASN A 9 -17.03 6.81 -32.68
CA ASN A 9 -15.90 6.05 -32.16
C ASN A 9 -16.37 5.01 -31.14
N LEU A 10 -15.92 3.78 -31.33
CA LEU A 10 -16.30 2.58 -30.58
C LEU A 10 -15.59 2.50 -29.21
N VAL A 11 -15.50 3.62 -28.48
CA VAL A 11 -14.74 3.72 -27.22
C VAL A 11 -15.61 4.04 -26.01
N ASP A 12 -16.87 4.45 -26.19
CA ASP A 12 -17.82 4.58 -25.06
C ASP A 12 -18.57 3.27 -24.79
N ARG A 13 -17.87 2.13 -24.85
CA ARG A 13 -18.42 0.88 -24.31
C ARG A 13 -18.37 0.96 -22.79
N GLN A 14 -19.49 1.46 -22.28
CA GLN A 14 -20.04 1.33 -20.93
C GLN A 14 -19.38 0.20 -20.11
N ALA A 15 -18.94 0.53 -18.89
CA ALA A 15 -18.36 -0.43 -17.96
C ALA A 15 -19.28 -1.66 -17.83
N SER A 16 -18.72 -2.86 -18.00
CA SER A 16 -19.47 -4.11 -17.83
C SER A 16 -20.08 -4.17 -16.43
N THR A 17 -21.41 -4.10 -16.35
CA THR A 17 -22.19 -4.23 -15.12
C THR A 17 -22.73 -5.64 -14.89
N VAL A 18 -22.53 -6.54 -15.86
CA VAL A 18 -23.14 -7.88 -15.87
C VAL A 18 -22.11 -8.98 -15.63
N GLU A 19 -20.87 -8.78 -16.09
CA GLU A 19 -19.78 -9.74 -15.91
C GLU A 19 -18.54 -9.07 -15.34
N TYR A 20 -17.97 -9.68 -14.30
CA TYR A 20 -16.75 -9.24 -13.65
C TYR A 20 -15.65 -10.27 -13.81
N LEU A 21 -14.41 -9.81 -13.90
CA LEU A 21 -13.26 -10.71 -13.80
C LEU A 21 -13.20 -11.27 -12.37
N PRO A 22 -12.97 -12.60 -12.22
CA PRO A 22 -12.85 -13.23 -10.90
C PRO A 22 -11.60 -12.75 -10.16
N GLY A 23 -10.60 -12.25 -10.89
CA GLY A 23 -9.37 -11.71 -10.34
C GLY A 23 -9.00 -10.38 -10.98
N MET A 24 -7.72 -10.05 -10.87
CA MET A 24 -7.16 -8.78 -11.30
C MET A 24 -7.10 -8.60 -12.82
N LEU A 25 -7.17 -7.34 -13.27
CA LEU A 25 -6.87 -6.96 -14.64
C LEU A 25 -5.43 -7.30 -15.01
N HIS A 26 -5.26 -8.10 -16.06
CA HIS A 26 -3.97 -8.39 -16.67
C HIS A 26 -4.06 -8.27 -18.19
N SER A 27 -2.92 -8.29 -18.88
CA SER A 27 -2.85 -8.08 -20.35
C SER A 27 -3.69 -9.08 -21.17
N ASN A 28 -3.98 -10.24 -20.60
CA ASN A 28 -4.78 -11.28 -21.26
C ASN A 28 -6.28 -11.21 -20.93
N CYS A 29 -6.74 -10.22 -20.14
CA CYS A 29 -8.15 -10.09 -19.80
C CYS A 29 -8.94 -9.57 -21.02
N PRO A 30 -10.20 -10.03 -21.21
CA PRO A 30 -11.10 -9.40 -22.17
C PRO A 30 -11.25 -7.90 -21.90
N LYS A 31 -11.25 -7.10 -22.97
CA LYS A 31 -11.41 -5.64 -22.88
C LYS A 31 -12.81 -5.30 -22.35
N GLY A 32 -12.88 -4.32 -21.45
CA GLY A 32 -14.16 -3.78 -20.94
C GLY A 32 -14.72 -4.50 -19.71
N LEU A 33 -14.13 -5.61 -19.27
CA LEU A 33 -14.50 -6.25 -18.01
C LEU A 33 -13.74 -5.61 -16.85
N LEU A 34 -14.46 -5.29 -15.77
CA LEU A 34 -13.86 -4.80 -14.53
C LEU A 34 -13.58 -5.96 -13.58
N PRO A 35 -12.57 -5.85 -12.71
CA PRO A 35 -12.38 -6.80 -11.63
C PRO A 35 -13.59 -6.74 -10.69
N LYS A 36 -14.00 -7.90 -10.18
CA LYS A 36 -15.14 -8.01 -9.23
C LYS A 36 -14.91 -7.22 -7.94
N PHE A 37 -13.64 -7.01 -7.59
CA PHE A 37 -13.21 -6.31 -6.39
C PHE A 37 -12.29 -5.16 -6.76
N SER A 38 -12.21 -4.14 -5.89
CA SER A 38 -11.34 -2.98 -6.10
C SER A 38 -9.91 -3.39 -6.43
N SER A 39 -9.29 -2.67 -7.37
CA SER A 39 -7.91 -2.86 -7.80
C SER A 39 -6.90 -2.81 -6.65
N TRP A 40 -7.20 -2.06 -5.59
CA TRP A 40 -6.50 -2.14 -4.31
C TRP A 40 -7.44 -1.86 -3.13
N SER A 41 -7.04 -2.24 -1.92
CA SER A 41 -7.79 -1.96 -0.68
C SER A 41 -6.88 -1.67 0.51
N LEU A 42 -7.34 -0.83 1.45
CA LEU A 42 -6.71 -0.65 2.75
C LEU A 42 -7.29 -1.67 3.74
N VAL A 43 -6.43 -2.49 4.34
CA VAL A 43 -6.83 -3.61 5.20
C VAL A 43 -6.25 -3.41 6.60
N LYS A 44 -7.14 -3.21 7.58
CA LYS A 44 -6.78 -3.26 9.00
C LYS A 44 -6.93 -4.69 9.51
N LEU A 45 -5.82 -5.39 9.77
CA LEU A 45 -5.87 -6.80 10.19
C LEU A 45 -6.32 -7.01 11.65
N GLY A 46 -6.22 -5.97 12.47
CA GLY A 46 -6.57 -6.04 13.88
C GLY A 46 -5.60 -5.25 14.76
N PRO A 47 -5.64 -5.49 16.09
CA PRO A 47 -4.69 -4.92 17.04
C PRO A 47 -3.26 -5.40 16.78
N ALA A 48 -2.21 -4.66 17.17
CA ALA A 48 -0.79 -5.04 16.96
C ALA A 48 -0.45 -6.48 17.36
N LYS A 49 -1.09 -7.00 18.42
CA LYS A 49 -0.94 -8.39 18.90
C LYS A 49 -1.38 -9.47 17.89
N SER A 50 -2.19 -9.13 16.88
CA SER A 50 -2.62 -10.09 15.86
C SER A 50 -1.56 -10.33 14.79
N TYR A 51 -0.47 -9.57 14.79
CA TYR A 51 0.64 -9.73 13.87
C TYR A 51 1.88 -10.27 14.59
N ASN A 52 2.44 -11.36 14.09
CA ASN A 52 3.70 -11.91 14.59
C ASN A 52 4.85 -11.47 13.68
N PHE A 53 5.71 -10.60 14.19
CA PHE A 53 6.86 -10.05 13.48
C PHE A 53 7.89 -11.11 13.02
N HIS A 54 7.99 -12.24 13.74
CA HIS A 54 8.95 -13.29 13.44
C HIS A 54 8.48 -14.26 12.36
N THR A 55 7.16 -14.38 12.14
CA THR A 55 6.57 -15.32 11.17
C THR A 55 5.88 -14.63 10.00
N GLY A 56 5.55 -13.34 10.13
CA GLY A 56 4.80 -12.59 9.14
C GLY A 56 3.31 -12.94 9.16
N LEU A 57 2.63 -12.65 8.05
CA LEU A 57 1.22 -12.98 7.85
C LEU A 57 1.03 -14.46 7.54
N ASP A 58 0.06 -15.09 8.20
CA ASP A 58 -0.40 -16.44 7.88
C ASP A 58 -1.46 -16.39 6.79
N GLN A 59 -1.00 -16.15 5.55
CA GLN A 59 -1.84 -16.13 4.36
C GLN A 59 -1.12 -16.85 3.22
N GLN A 60 -1.89 -17.58 2.42
CA GLN A 60 -1.35 -18.34 1.30
C GLN A 60 -1.01 -17.45 0.10
N GLY A 61 -0.18 -17.98 -0.80
CA GLY A 61 0.18 -17.34 -2.07
C GLY A 61 1.38 -16.39 -2.01
N PHE A 62 1.89 -16.08 -0.82
CA PHE A 62 3.11 -15.27 -0.69
C PHE A 62 4.35 -16.01 -1.18
N ILE A 63 5.21 -15.30 -1.92
CA ILE A 63 6.56 -15.75 -2.22
C ILE A 63 7.30 -15.94 -0.88
N PRO A 64 8.06 -17.03 -0.69
CA PRO A 64 8.72 -17.30 0.58
C PRO A 64 9.56 -16.11 1.08
N GLY A 65 9.37 -15.74 2.34
CA GLY A 65 10.09 -14.63 2.98
C GLY A 65 9.55 -13.23 2.67
N THR A 66 8.43 -13.11 1.94
CA THR A 66 7.88 -11.80 1.51
C THR A 66 6.55 -11.42 2.19
N ASN A 67 6.08 -12.23 3.14
CA ASN A 67 4.78 -12.09 3.83
C ASN A 67 4.82 -11.22 5.09
N TYR A 68 5.84 -10.38 5.26
CA TYR A 68 6.03 -9.59 6.49
C TYR A 68 5.46 -8.17 6.36
N LEU A 69 5.32 -7.47 7.48
CA LEU A 69 4.96 -6.06 7.54
C LEU A 69 6.12 -5.29 8.17
N MET A 70 6.38 -4.09 7.66
CA MET A 70 7.44 -3.22 8.17
C MET A 70 6.98 -2.49 9.44
N PRO A 71 7.82 -2.39 10.48
CA PRO A 71 7.52 -1.64 11.69
C PRO A 71 7.48 -0.13 11.41
N TRP A 72 6.52 0.55 12.03
CA TRP A 72 6.35 2.00 11.99
C TRP A 72 6.25 2.58 13.39
N ASP A 73 7.25 3.40 13.76
CA ASP A 73 7.24 4.26 14.95
C ASP A 73 6.41 5.52 14.71
N ILE A 74 5.28 5.63 15.40
CA ILE A 74 4.43 6.81 15.39
C ILE A 74 4.67 7.55 16.70
N VAL A 75 5.25 8.75 16.61
CA VAL A 75 5.42 9.63 17.77
C VAL A 75 4.08 10.31 18.04
N ILE A 76 3.45 9.97 19.17
CA ILE A 76 2.24 10.63 19.66
C ILE A 76 2.71 11.90 20.38
N ARG A 77 2.54 13.05 19.71
CA ARG A 77 2.76 14.34 20.36
C ARG A 77 1.47 14.72 21.07
N THR A 78 1.34 14.40 22.35
CA THR A 78 0.37 15.06 23.22
C THR A 78 0.82 16.50 23.37
N ARG A 79 0.06 17.44 22.80
CA ARG A 79 0.27 18.87 23.06
C ARG A 79 0.05 19.04 24.57
N ALA A 80 0.98 19.73 25.25
CA ALA A 80 0.75 20.10 26.64
C ALA A 80 -0.56 20.90 26.72
N GLU A 81 -1.34 20.66 27.77
CA GLU A 81 -2.71 21.14 27.97
C GLU A 81 -2.85 22.69 28.03
N ASP A 82 -1.77 23.44 27.80
CA ASP A 82 -1.69 24.91 27.95
C ASP A 82 -1.82 25.72 26.64
N GLU A 83 -1.98 25.09 25.47
CA GLU A 83 -2.35 25.82 24.26
C GLU A 83 -3.82 25.55 23.93
N GLY A 84 -4.65 26.51 24.34
CA GLY A 84 -6.11 26.49 24.28
C GLY A 84 -6.69 26.00 22.96
N ASP A 85 -7.78 25.26 23.14
CA ASP A 85 -8.92 25.05 22.26
C ASP A 85 -8.67 25.39 20.78
N LEU A 86 -8.00 24.47 20.08
CA LEU A 86 -8.00 24.44 18.63
C LEU A 86 -8.70 23.16 18.21
N ASP A 87 -10.00 23.29 17.96
CA ASP A 87 -10.92 22.36 17.29
C ASP A 87 -10.34 20.97 17.01
N THR A 88 -10.57 20.04 17.94
CA THR A 88 -10.09 18.64 17.93
C THR A 88 -10.65 17.79 16.76
N ASN A 89 -11.31 18.41 15.78
CA ASN A 89 -11.95 17.77 14.63
C ASN A 89 -11.33 18.13 13.26
N SER A 90 -10.26 18.92 13.18
CA SER A 90 -9.65 19.23 11.88
C SER A 90 -8.65 18.14 11.46
N TRP A 91 -9.12 17.09 10.80
CA TRP A 91 -8.26 16.31 9.90
C TRP A 91 -7.63 17.27 8.88
N PRO A 92 -6.30 17.25 8.63
CA PRO A 92 -5.69 18.14 7.66
C PRO A 92 -6.26 17.82 6.27
N ALA A 93 -7.07 18.73 5.74
CA ALA A 93 -7.61 18.60 4.40
C ALA A 93 -6.44 18.54 3.39
N PRO A 94 -6.48 17.68 2.36
CA PRO A 94 -5.37 17.43 1.43
C PRO A 94 -4.76 18.68 0.75
N ASN A 95 -5.47 19.82 0.76
CA ASN A 95 -5.05 21.05 0.10
C ASN A 95 -4.66 22.19 1.07
N LYS A 96 -4.60 21.96 2.38
CA LYS A 96 -4.09 22.96 3.33
C LYS A 96 -2.62 22.67 3.64
N ALA A 97 -1.72 23.19 2.80
CA ALA A 97 -0.30 23.26 3.13
C ALA A 97 -0.14 24.13 4.39
N ILE A 98 0.36 23.56 5.47
CA ILE A 98 0.69 24.29 6.70
C ILE A 98 1.92 25.15 6.39
N PRO A 99 1.84 26.50 6.47
CA PRO A 99 3.00 27.35 6.26
C PRO A 99 4.07 27.05 7.32
N GLY A 100 5.31 26.86 6.87
CA GLY A 100 6.36 26.21 7.63
C GLY A 100 6.62 26.78 9.04
N LYS A 101 6.78 25.86 10.00
CA LYS A 101 7.62 26.09 11.18
C LYS A 101 8.77 25.10 11.16
N ARG A 102 9.94 25.59 10.71
CA ARG A 102 11.23 25.01 11.09
C ARG A 102 11.35 25.18 12.60
N SER A 103 11.08 24.11 13.34
CA SER A 103 11.42 24.04 14.76
C SER A 103 12.38 22.87 14.92
N ALA A 104 13.67 23.18 14.82
CA ALA A 104 14.70 22.39 15.44
C ALA A 104 14.47 22.51 16.95
N VAL A 105 13.94 21.46 17.58
CA VAL A 105 13.77 21.41 19.04
C VAL A 105 14.60 20.27 19.58
N VAL A 106 15.53 20.68 20.44
CA VAL A 106 16.47 19.93 21.26
C VAL A 106 15.89 18.60 21.75
N MET A 107 16.71 17.56 21.59
CA MET A 107 16.50 16.20 22.08
C MET A 107 16.49 16.20 23.62
N GLY A 108 15.32 16.42 24.21
CA GLY A 108 15.10 16.32 25.65
C GLY A 108 15.14 14.88 26.14
N ARG A 109 16.04 14.59 27.07
CA ARG A 109 16.13 13.35 27.85
C ARG A 109 14.82 13.12 28.62
N GLY A 110 13.96 12.25 28.11
CA GLY A 110 12.76 11.81 28.83
C GLY A 110 11.52 11.63 27.96
N ARG A 111 11.62 10.88 26.85
CA ARG A 111 10.40 10.37 26.20
C ARG A 111 9.79 9.33 27.15
N ARG A 112 8.55 9.55 27.61
CA ARG A 112 7.80 8.47 28.26
C ARG A 112 7.53 7.43 27.17
N ARG A 113 7.57 6.15 27.54
CA ARG A 113 7.28 5.05 26.59
C ARG A 113 5.88 5.18 25.96
N ASP A 114 5.01 5.96 26.59
CA ASP A 114 3.65 6.27 26.19
C ASP A 114 3.56 7.23 24.98
N ASP A 115 4.65 7.90 24.61
CA ASP A 115 4.67 8.87 23.49
C ASP A 115 4.93 8.21 22.13
N ILE A 116 5.03 6.88 22.06
CA ILE A 116 5.33 6.14 20.82
C ILE A 116 4.39 4.96 20.66
N ALA A 117 3.52 5.01 19.65
CA ALA A 117 2.78 3.86 19.17
C ALA A 117 3.59 3.06 18.15
N ARG A 118 3.42 1.73 18.14
CA ARG A 118 3.97 0.84 17.11
C ARG A 118 2.84 0.35 16.21
N ALA A 119 2.93 0.68 14.93
CA ALA A 119 2.14 0.04 13.89
C ALA A 119 3.03 -0.82 12.98
N PHE A 120 2.40 -1.65 12.15
CA PHE A 120 3.06 -2.40 11.07
C PHE A 120 2.33 -2.16 9.75
N VAL A 121 3.08 -1.96 8.68
CA VAL A 121 2.56 -1.62 7.35
C VAL A 121 3.13 -2.52 6.27
N GLY A 122 2.31 -2.92 5.29
CA GLY A 122 2.77 -3.70 4.14
C GLY A 122 2.06 -3.33 2.86
N PHE A 123 2.83 -3.12 1.79
CA PHE A 123 2.32 -2.87 0.44
C PHE A 123 2.37 -4.16 -0.35
N GLU A 124 1.21 -4.79 -0.50
CA GLU A 124 1.11 -6.10 -1.13
C GLU A 124 0.88 -5.99 -2.63
N TYR A 125 1.70 -6.70 -3.38
CA TYR A 125 1.58 -6.88 -4.81
C TYR A 125 1.21 -8.32 -5.14
N GLU A 126 0.38 -8.49 -6.16
CA GLU A 126 -0.02 -9.80 -6.68
C GLU A 126 0.24 -9.82 -8.20
N ASP A 127 0.71 -10.94 -8.74
CA ASP A 127 0.87 -11.09 -10.20
C ASP A 127 -0.26 -11.91 -10.83
N SER A 128 -0.28 -11.97 -12.16
CA SER A 128 -1.30 -12.71 -12.92
C SER A 128 -1.33 -14.23 -12.65
N ARG A 129 -0.36 -14.75 -11.88
CA ARG A 129 -0.28 -16.17 -11.48
C ARG A 129 -0.78 -16.38 -10.05
N GLY A 130 -1.26 -15.33 -9.38
CA GLY A 130 -1.68 -15.36 -7.98
C GLY A 130 -0.52 -15.38 -6.99
N ARG A 131 0.72 -15.09 -7.42
CA ARG A 131 1.86 -14.97 -6.50
C ARG A 131 1.85 -13.61 -5.86
N ARG A 132 1.96 -13.59 -4.54
CA ARG A 132 1.85 -12.40 -3.70
C ARG A 132 3.20 -12.05 -3.10
N PHE A 133 3.51 -10.78 -2.90
CA PHE A 133 4.72 -10.36 -2.22
C PHE A 133 4.57 -8.93 -1.72
N MET A 134 5.26 -8.58 -0.64
CA MET A 134 5.27 -7.22 -0.13
C MET A 134 6.46 -6.43 -0.68
N CYS A 135 6.28 -5.13 -0.85
CA CYS A 135 7.35 -4.20 -1.18
C CYS A 135 7.63 -3.25 0.00
N SER A 136 8.91 -2.95 0.20
CA SER A 136 9.40 -1.97 1.18
C SER A 136 9.81 -0.63 0.54
N GLY A 137 9.61 -0.51 -0.76
CA GLY A 137 9.79 0.71 -1.54
C GLY A 137 9.43 0.46 -3.01
N PRO A 138 9.44 1.50 -3.86
CA PRO A 138 8.97 1.42 -5.25
C PRO A 138 9.61 0.30 -6.07
N ASP A 139 10.92 0.11 -5.92
CA ASP A 139 11.70 -0.90 -6.65
C ASP A 139 12.24 -2.01 -5.74
N LYS A 140 11.68 -2.12 -4.52
CA LYS A 140 12.25 -2.99 -3.49
C LYS A 140 11.22 -3.96 -2.96
N VAL A 141 11.30 -5.19 -3.47
CA VAL A 141 10.59 -6.32 -2.90
C VAL A 141 11.21 -6.66 -1.55
N MET A 142 10.36 -6.74 -0.54
CA MET A 142 10.79 -7.11 0.80
C MET A 142 11.11 -8.60 0.83
N LYS A 143 12.30 -8.93 1.35
CA LYS A 143 12.75 -10.30 1.58
C LYS A 143 13.33 -10.40 2.98
N VAL A 144 12.70 -11.22 3.81
CA VAL A 144 13.13 -11.50 5.17
C VAL A 144 13.86 -12.83 5.19
N MET A 145 15.08 -12.80 5.73
CA MET A 145 15.88 -13.99 6.02
C MET A 145 16.16 -13.98 7.53
N GLY A 146 15.56 -14.90 8.28
CA GLY A 146 15.72 -14.99 9.74
C GLY A 146 14.67 -14.21 10.53
N SER A 147 15.12 -13.44 11.54
CA SER A 147 14.30 -12.91 12.63
C SER A 147 13.45 -11.67 12.30
N GLY A 148 12.69 -11.71 11.20
CA GLY A 148 11.76 -10.63 10.85
C GLY A 148 12.35 -9.47 10.01
N PRO A 149 11.50 -8.52 9.59
CA PRO A 149 11.88 -7.44 8.67
C PRO A 149 12.72 -6.35 9.35
N LYS A 150 13.91 -6.08 8.80
CA LYS A 150 14.84 -5.07 9.33
C LYS A 150 14.50 -3.63 8.91
N GLU A 151 13.55 -3.47 7.99
CA GLU A 151 13.31 -2.22 7.29
C GLU A 151 12.14 -1.46 7.91
N SER A 152 12.33 -0.18 8.25
CA SER A 152 11.24 0.67 8.72
C SER A 152 10.26 1.00 7.60
N ALA A 153 8.98 1.07 7.94
CA ALA A 153 7.93 1.50 7.01
C ALA A 153 8.08 2.95 6.55
N LEU A 154 8.86 3.78 7.27
CA LEU A 154 8.96 5.21 7.02
C LEU A 154 9.40 5.53 5.58
N LYS A 155 10.32 4.73 5.01
CA LYS A 155 10.76 4.94 3.63
C LYS A 155 9.62 4.70 2.65
N ALA A 156 8.92 3.58 2.77
CA ALA A 156 7.80 3.22 1.90
C ALA A 156 6.64 4.22 2.04
N LEU A 157 6.33 4.66 3.26
CA LEU A 157 5.26 5.63 3.54
C LEU A 157 5.53 7.04 2.99
N ASN A 158 6.81 7.40 2.77
CA ASN A 158 7.22 8.68 2.18
C ASN A 158 7.63 8.56 0.70
N SER A 159 7.34 7.42 0.06
CA SER A 159 7.66 7.18 -1.34
C SER A 159 6.38 6.89 -2.12
N ASP A 160 6.35 7.30 -3.40
CA ASP A 160 5.25 6.96 -4.29
C ASP A 160 5.34 5.49 -4.70
N MET A 161 4.53 4.65 -4.06
CA MET A 161 4.46 3.22 -4.39
C MET A 161 3.71 3.02 -5.71
N PRO A 162 4.33 2.42 -6.73
CA PRO A 162 3.73 2.26 -8.05
C PRO A 162 2.55 1.29 -8.02
N LEU A 163 1.53 1.56 -8.84
CA LEU A 163 0.38 0.64 -8.97
C LEU A 163 0.77 -0.68 -9.65
N TYR A 164 1.77 -0.65 -10.53
CA TYR A 164 2.27 -1.82 -11.25
C TYR A 164 3.79 -1.89 -11.20
N ILE A 165 4.33 -3.07 -10.94
CA ILE A 165 5.77 -3.36 -10.94
C ILE A 165 6.05 -4.66 -11.67
N LEU A 166 7.32 -4.94 -11.93
CA LEU A 166 7.74 -6.26 -12.38
C LEU A 166 7.61 -7.27 -11.23
N SER A 167 7.00 -8.43 -11.50
CA SER A 167 6.87 -9.51 -10.54
C SER A 167 8.25 -9.98 -10.06
N SER A 168 8.38 -10.21 -8.75
CA SER A 168 9.68 -10.45 -8.09
C SER A 168 10.38 -11.74 -8.50
N SER A 169 9.66 -12.67 -9.14
CA SER A 169 10.18 -13.98 -9.52
C SER A 169 10.02 -14.17 -11.02
N GLN A 170 11.04 -13.70 -11.73
CA GLN A 170 11.23 -14.03 -13.13
C GLN A 170 11.79 -15.45 -13.20
N GLY A 171 10.97 -16.40 -13.66
CA GLY A 171 11.51 -17.69 -14.09
C GLY A 171 12.51 -17.45 -15.22
N ARG A 172 13.56 -18.29 -15.30
CA ARG A 172 14.55 -18.18 -16.38
C ARG A 172 13.84 -18.21 -17.75
N GLY A 173 14.03 -17.17 -18.55
CA GLY A 173 13.58 -17.12 -19.96
C GLY A 173 12.10 -16.78 -20.21
N LEU A 174 11.34 -16.37 -19.19
CA LEU A 174 9.93 -15.99 -19.37
C LEU A 174 9.75 -14.47 -19.53
N LYS A 175 8.76 -14.08 -20.33
CA LYS A 175 8.33 -12.68 -20.48
C LYS A 175 8.07 -12.07 -19.09
N PRO A 176 8.52 -10.83 -18.83
CA PRO A 176 8.27 -10.17 -17.55
C PRO A 176 6.76 -10.12 -17.27
N HIS A 177 6.37 -10.66 -16.12
CA HIS A 177 5.02 -10.53 -15.60
C HIS A 177 4.92 -9.26 -14.77
N TYR A 178 3.82 -8.54 -14.92
CA TYR A 178 3.49 -7.43 -14.02
C TYR A 178 2.81 -7.96 -12.76
N ALA A 179 3.10 -7.32 -11.64
CA ALA A 179 2.35 -7.42 -10.41
C ALA A 179 1.71 -6.07 -10.12
N GLN A 180 0.50 -6.09 -9.56
CA GLN A 180 -0.23 -4.88 -9.21
C GLN A 180 -0.32 -4.76 -7.69
N LEU A 181 -0.34 -3.53 -7.18
CA LEU A 181 -0.68 -3.24 -5.80
C LEU A 181 -2.12 -3.69 -5.51
N MET A 182 -2.30 -4.59 -4.55
CA MET A 182 -3.59 -5.17 -4.17
C MET A 182 -4.08 -4.69 -2.81
N ARG A 183 -3.19 -4.64 -1.82
CA ARG A 183 -3.57 -4.39 -0.43
C ARG A 183 -2.53 -3.54 0.27
N LEU A 184 -2.98 -2.54 0.99
CA LEU A 184 -2.19 -1.84 2.01
C LEU A 184 -2.61 -2.39 3.36
N PHE A 185 -1.74 -3.15 4.00
CA PHE A 185 -2.00 -3.66 5.35
C PHE A 185 -1.57 -2.64 6.40
N VAL A 186 -2.38 -2.50 7.43
CA VAL A 186 -2.04 -1.76 8.65
C VAL A 186 -2.46 -2.57 9.87
N VAL A 187 -1.55 -2.67 10.84
CA VAL A 187 -1.81 -3.26 12.17
C VAL A 187 -1.37 -2.26 13.22
N VAL A 188 -2.22 -1.98 14.20
CA VAL A 188 -2.03 -0.91 15.22
C VAL A 188 -2.24 -1.46 16.61
#